data_AF-A0A2A2NBV7-F1
#
_entry.id   AF-A0A2A2NBV7-F1
#
_cell.length_a   1.000
_cell.length_b   1.000
_cell.length_c   1.000
_cell.angle_alpha   90.00
_cell.angle_beta   90.00
_cell.angle_gamma   90.00
#
_symmetry.space_group_name_H-M   'P 1'
#
loop_
_entity.id
_entity.type
_entity.pdbx_description
1 polymer ?
#
loop_
_entity_poly.entity_id
_entity_poly.type
_entity_poly.pdbx_seq_one_letter_code
_entity_poly.pdbx_strand_id
1 'polypeptide(L)'
;MLVTDVRGKGSGFIAGAVSGCCARSGIQLSVPNGIEGEWSQGWDTGGEWEEKWRQRWKPAWGNFEENYIKDKWFYIKDTIDSDLAAKKIEIMDNYFNEDELGRGAMEVYVDGKRVVLAYVKLCNPKRGYDCSIKENADPHGWVVPPPWSKTGKGTAVILYDGYGEESDKPFSESY
;
A
#
# COMPACT_ATOMS: atom_id res chain seq x y z
N MET A 1 10.00 3.22 2.04
CA MET A 1 8.94 4.21 1.78
C MET A 1 8.55 4.91 3.07
N LEU A 2 8.51 6.23 3.10
CA LEU A 2 8.08 7.08 4.20
C LEU A 2 6.76 7.75 3.80
N VAL A 3 5.73 7.64 4.64
CA VAL A 3 4.50 8.44 4.50
C VAL A 3 4.45 9.40 5.68
N THR A 4 4.22 10.68 5.39
CA THR A 4 4.04 11.73 6.39
C THR A 4 2.58 12.12 6.52
N ASP A 5 2.19 12.60 7.70
CA ASP A 5 0.87 13.13 7.98
C ASP A 5 0.89 14.65 8.23
N VAL A 6 -0.29 15.26 8.18
CA VAL A 6 -0.49 16.71 8.40
C VAL A 6 -0.01 17.22 9.76
N ARG A 7 0.32 16.34 10.72
CA ARG A 7 0.86 16.68 12.05
C ARG A 7 2.39 16.58 12.10
N GLY A 8 3.03 16.31 10.97
CA GLY A 8 4.48 16.12 10.89
C GLY A 8 4.96 14.75 11.40
N LYS A 9 4.05 13.78 11.61
CA LYS A 9 4.45 12.41 11.95
C LYS A 9 4.71 11.62 10.68
N GLY A 10 5.73 10.77 10.71
CA GLY A 10 6.06 9.88 9.61
C GLY A 10 6.04 8.41 10.05
N SER A 11 5.71 7.51 9.12
CA SER A 11 5.97 6.09 9.29
C SER A 11 6.76 5.57 8.10
N GLY A 12 7.83 4.84 8.40
CA GLY A 12 8.46 3.96 7.43
C GLY A 12 7.57 2.76 7.13
N PHE A 13 7.52 2.39 5.85
CA PHE A 13 6.89 1.21 5.29
C PHE A 13 8.00 0.46 4.55
N ILE A 14 8.36 -0.70 5.10
CA ILE A 14 9.31 -1.63 4.47
C ILE A 14 8.49 -2.56 3.59
N ALA A 15 8.27 -2.14 2.34
CA ALA A 15 7.74 -3.00 1.30
C ALA A 15 8.96 -3.67 0.63
N GLY A 16 9.40 -4.81 1.18
CA GLY A 16 10.50 -5.58 0.59
C GLY A 16 10.09 -6.15 -0.77
N ALA A 17 10.97 -5.97 -1.78
CA ALA A 17 10.93 -6.38 -3.18
C ALA A 17 9.60 -6.31 -3.96
N VAL A 18 9.74 -5.92 -5.22
CA VAL A 18 8.73 -5.39 -6.17
C VAL A 18 7.77 -6.45 -6.74
N SER A 19 7.42 -7.44 -5.93
CA SER A 19 6.48 -8.51 -6.26
C SER A 19 5.90 -9.11 -4.97
N GLY A 20 5.45 -8.23 -4.05
CA GLY A 20 4.99 -8.63 -2.74
C GLY A 20 4.01 -7.63 -2.14
N CYS A 21 2.78 -8.09 -1.86
CA CYS A 21 1.92 -7.37 -0.94
C CYS A 21 2.45 -7.51 0.50
N CYS A 22 2.27 -6.57 1.43
CA CYS A 22 2.09 -5.13 1.39
C CYS A 22 2.71 -4.67 2.71
N ALA A 23 3.30 -3.48 2.76
CA ALA A 23 3.82 -2.97 4.02
C ALA A 23 2.68 -2.30 4.79
N ARG A 24 2.45 -2.74 6.03
CA ARG A 24 1.52 -2.09 6.94
C ARG A 24 2.31 -1.27 7.95
N SER A 25 1.87 -0.04 8.21
CA SER A 25 2.50 0.75 9.27
C SER A 25 2.17 0.16 10.64
N GLY A 26 3.17 0.12 11.53
CA GLY A 26 3.00 -0.14 12.96
C GLY A 26 2.61 1.10 13.77
N ILE A 27 2.54 2.29 13.15
CA ILE A 27 2.21 3.56 13.79
C ILE A 27 0.92 4.10 13.20
N GLN A 28 0.05 4.62 14.06
CA GLN A 28 -1.21 5.20 13.62
C GLN A 28 -1.01 6.62 13.08
N LEU A 29 -0.86 6.72 11.76
CA LEU A 29 -0.89 7.99 11.03
C LEU A 29 -2.32 8.56 11.00
N SER A 30 -2.44 9.89 10.89
CA SER A 30 -3.74 10.57 10.76
C SER A 30 -4.16 10.71 9.29
N VAL A 31 -4.04 11.91 8.73
CA VAL A 31 -4.32 12.22 7.34
C VAL A 31 -2.97 12.37 6.62
N PRO A 32 -2.65 11.53 5.62
CA PRO A 32 -1.38 11.61 4.93
C PRO A 32 -1.31 12.86 4.05
N ASN A 33 -0.12 13.44 3.92
CA ASN A 33 0.13 14.62 3.09
C ASN A 33 1.35 14.50 2.18
N GLY A 34 2.18 13.47 2.36
CA GLY A 34 3.39 13.27 1.59
C GLY A 34 3.83 11.83 1.59
N ILE A 35 4.51 11.44 0.51
CA ILE A 35 5.10 10.13 0.33
C ILE A 35 6.48 10.28 -0.31
N GLU A 36 7.49 9.64 0.28
CA GLU A 36 8.86 9.68 -0.21
C GLU A 36 9.54 8.33 -0.01
N GLY A 37 10.28 7.85 -0.99
CA GLY A 37 11.09 6.65 -0.78
C GLY A 37 11.76 6.14 -2.04
N GLU A 38 12.84 5.42 -1.80
CA GLU A 38 13.56 4.66 -2.81
C GLU A 38 13.32 3.16 -2.60
N TRP A 39 13.24 2.40 -3.69
CA TRP A 39 13.17 0.94 -3.69
C TRP A 39 13.74 0.37 -4.98
N SER A 40 14.17 -0.89 -4.97
CA SER A 40 14.71 -1.58 -6.15
C SER A 40 13.82 -2.74 -6.56
N GLN A 41 13.73 -3.02 -7.87
CA GLN A 41 13.14 -4.26 -8.38
C GLN A 41 14.01 -5.46 -8.01
N GLY A 42 13.35 -6.53 -7.53
CA GLY A 42 14.05 -7.66 -6.94
C GLY A 42 14.64 -7.37 -5.56
N TRP A 43 15.19 -8.40 -4.92
CA TRP A 43 16.01 -8.22 -3.74
C TRP A 43 17.44 -7.96 -4.20
N ASP A 44 18.12 -6.96 -3.64
CA ASP A 44 19.55 -6.65 -3.89
C ASP A 44 20.50 -7.71 -3.30
N THR A 45 20.10 -8.98 -3.35
CA THR A 45 20.86 -10.10 -2.84
C THR A 45 20.93 -11.14 -3.94
N GLY A 46 21.91 -11.00 -4.83
CA GLY A 46 22.37 -12.14 -5.61
C GLY A 46 22.68 -13.32 -4.66
N GLY A 47 22.20 -14.52 -4.99
CA GLY A 47 22.42 -15.73 -4.19
C GLY A 47 21.12 -16.47 -3.79
N GLU A 48 21.12 -17.05 -2.58
CA GLU A 48 20.11 -18.01 -2.08
C GLU A 48 18.65 -17.53 -2.17
N TRP A 49 18.42 -16.22 -2.08
CA TRP A 49 17.07 -15.64 -2.13
C TRP A 49 16.48 -15.56 -3.54
N GLU A 50 17.31 -15.29 -4.55
CA GLU A 50 16.89 -15.32 -5.96
C GLU A 50 16.38 -16.73 -6.33
N GLU A 51 17.13 -17.76 -5.94
CA GLU A 51 16.77 -19.16 -6.19
C GLU A 51 15.49 -19.56 -5.42
N LYS A 52 15.35 -19.14 -4.15
CA LYS A 52 14.12 -19.32 -3.37
C LYS A 52 12.91 -18.64 -4.01
N TRP A 53 13.09 -17.47 -4.64
CA TRP A 53 12.01 -16.76 -5.33
C TRP A 53 11.65 -17.39 -6.66
N ARG A 54 12.65 -17.82 -7.44
CA ARG A 54 12.47 -18.61 -8.67
C ARG A 54 11.60 -19.85 -8.40
N GLN A 55 11.84 -20.55 -7.29
CA GLN A 55 11.03 -21.71 -6.87
C GLN A 55 9.59 -21.35 -6.45
N ARG A 56 9.37 -20.13 -5.95
CA ARG A 56 8.04 -19.64 -5.53
C ARG A 56 7.29 -18.92 -6.65
N TRP A 57 7.95 -18.65 -7.76
CA TRP A 57 7.40 -17.89 -8.87
C TRP A 57 6.19 -18.60 -9.47
N LYS A 58 5.13 -17.83 -9.72
CA LYS A 58 3.90 -18.36 -10.32
C LYS A 58 3.82 -17.91 -11.77
N PRO A 59 3.38 -18.77 -12.69
CA PRO A 59 3.16 -18.37 -14.09
C PRO A 59 2.25 -17.15 -14.25
N ALA A 60 1.32 -16.95 -13.32
CA ALA A 60 0.43 -15.77 -13.28
C ALA A 60 1.17 -14.44 -13.02
N TRP A 61 2.44 -14.47 -12.62
CA TRP A 61 3.29 -13.29 -12.45
C TRP A 61 4.15 -13.00 -13.69
N GLY A 62 3.94 -13.76 -14.78
CA GLY A 62 4.68 -13.65 -16.04
C GLY A 62 6.01 -14.40 -16.03
N ASN A 63 6.90 -14.07 -16.97
CA ASN A 63 8.21 -14.70 -17.08
C ASN A 63 9.15 -14.18 -15.98
N PHE A 64 9.75 -15.10 -15.21
CA PHE A 64 10.68 -14.73 -14.14
C PHE A 64 11.86 -13.91 -14.66
N GLU A 65 12.51 -14.31 -15.75
CA GLU A 65 13.71 -13.62 -16.26
C GLU A 65 13.38 -12.25 -16.86
N GLU A 66 12.18 -12.07 -17.41
CA GLU A 66 11.75 -10.79 -17.97
C GLU A 66 11.24 -9.83 -16.87
N ASN A 67 10.61 -10.36 -15.81
CA ASN A 67 9.95 -9.56 -14.78
C ASN A 67 10.77 -9.44 -13.48
N TYR A 68 11.75 -10.32 -13.26
CA TYR A 68 12.75 -10.17 -12.21
C TYR A 68 13.87 -9.27 -12.74
N ILE A 69 13.58 -7.97 -12.81
CA ILE A 69 14.57 -7.02 -13.28
C ILE A 69 15.56 -6.76 -12.14
N LYS A 70 16.75 -7.36 -12.23
CA LYS A 70 17.90 -6.94 -11.42
C LYS A 70 18.26 -5.49 -11.79
N ASP A 71 18.73 -4.73 -10.81
CA ASP A 71 19.33 -3.40 -11.03
C ASP A 71 18.38 -2.29 -11.51
N LYS A 72 17.05 -2.45 -11.36
CA LYS A 72 16.12 -1.32 -11.50
C LYS A 72 15.87 -0.66 -10.16
N TRP A 73 16.04 0.64 -10.12
CA TRP A 73 15.81 1.48 -8.97
C TRP A 73 14.64 2.40 -9.25
N PHE A 74 13.87 2.66 -8.21
CA PHE A 74 12.72 3.53 -8.25
C PHE A 74 12.78 4.52 -7.11
N TYR A 75 12.38 5.75 -7.39
CA TYR A 75 12.27 6.80 -6.40
C TYR A 75 10.94 7.53 -6.54
N ILE A 76 10.32 7.87 -5.41
CA ILE A 76 9.15 8.74 -5.40
C ILE A 76 9.34 9.82 -4.35
N LYS A 77 8.92 11.02 -4.69
CA LYS A 77 8.70 12.12 -3.77
C LYS A 77 7.51 12.90 -4.28
N ASP A 78 6.38 12.72 -3.62
CA ASP A 78 5.14 13.33 -4.05
C ASP A 78 4.29 13.82 -2.87
N THR A 79 3.39 14.72 -3.18
CA THR A 79 2.36 15.24 -2.29
C THR A 79 1.09 14.39 -2.39
N ILE A 80 0.41 14.24 -1.26
CA ILE A 80 -0.91 13.60 -1.21
C ILE A 80 -1.95 14.70 -0.97
N ASP A 81 -3.05 14.68 -1.74
CA ASP A 81 -4.20 15.53 -1.49
C ASP A 81 -4.83 15.16 -0.14
N SER A 82 -4.42 15.89 0.90
CA SER A 82 -4.83 15.61 2.27
C SER A 82 -6.31 15.88 2.50
N ASP A 83 -6.91 16.81 1.77
CA ASP A 83 -8.33 17.15 1.92
C ASP A 83 -9.20 16.04 1.36
N LEU A 84 -8.84 15.49 0.18
CA LEU A 84 -9.50 14.31 -0.37
C LEU A 84 -9.22 13.06 0.47
N ALA A 85 -7.98 12.89 0.95
CA ALA A 85 -7.63 11.76 1.80
C ALA A 85 -8.42 11.76 3.11
N ALA A 86 -8.60 12.92 3.76
CA ALA A 86 -9.41 13.05 4.97
C ALA A 86 -10.86 12.61 4.76
N LYS A 87 -11.49 13.09 3.66
CA LYS A 87 -12.88 12.70 3.31
C LYS A 87 -13.01 11.20 3.07
N LYS A 88 -12.04 10.61 2.34
CA LYS A 88 -12.00 9.16 2.10
C LYS A 88 -11.85 8.35 3.39
N ILE A 89 -10.97 8.79 4.30
CA ILE A 89 -10.77 8.14 5.62
C ILE A 89 -12.07 8.22 6.44
N GLU A 90 -12.73 9.37 6.47
CA GLU A 90 -13.99 9.56 7.18
C GLU A 90 -15.10 8.63 6.65
N ILE A 91 -15.23 8.52 5.32
CA ILE A 91 -16.14 7.58 4.67
C ILE A 91 -15.83 6.14 5.10
N MET A 92 -14.55 5.74 5.06
CA MET A 92 -14.14 4.38 5.43
C MET A 92 -14.37 4.08 6.92
N ASP A 93 -14.12 5.05 7.80
CA ASP A 93 -14.35 4.90 9.24
C ASP A 93 -15.85 4.74 9.55
N ASN A 94 -16.73 5.35 8.75
CA ASN A 94 -18.18 5.28 8.85
C ASN A 94 -18.83 4.26 7.88
N TYR A 95 -18.06 3.34 7.30
CA TYR A 95 -18.58 2.47 6.24
C TYR A 95 -19.48 1.33 6.76
N PHE A 96 -19.09 0.71 7.87
CA PHE A 96 -19.79 -0.43 8.45
C PHE A 96 -20.74 0.00 9.58
N ASN A 97 -21.79 -0.80 9.83
CA ASN A 97 -22.70 -0.68 10.98
C ASN A 97 -22.07 -1.08 12.32
N GLU A 98 -20.75 -1.28 12.36
CA GLU A 98 -20.00 -1.60 13.56
C GLU A 98 -19.12 -0.41 13.99
N ASP A 99 -19.53 0.25 15.07
CA ASP A 99 -18.82 1.41 15.61
C ASP A 99 -17.56 0.99 16.41
N GLU A 100 -17.45 -0.28 16.84
CA GLU A 100 -16.31 -0.78 17.63
C GLU A 100 -15.10 -1.22 16.80
N LEU A 101 -15.17 -1.21 15.45
CA LEU A 101 -14.04 -1.61 14.60
C LEU A 101 -12.79 -0.72 14.77
N GLY A 102 -12.95 0.44 15.40
CA GLY A 102 -11.89 1.43 15.52
C GLY A 102 -11.43 1.96 14.17
N ARG A 103 -10.22 2.51 14.14
CA ARG A 103 -9.61 3.04 12.92
C ARG A 103 -9.06 1.92 12.03
N GLY A 104 -9.17 2.12 10.73
CA GLY A 104 -8.44 1.37 9.73
C GLY A 104 -6.92 1.57 9.84
N ALA A 105 -6.19 0.86 9.00
CA ALA A 105 -4.73 0.96 8.91
C ALA A 105 -4.29 1.44 7.54
N MET A 106 -3.20 2.20 7.53
CA MET A 106 -2.51 2.53 6.31
C MET A 106 -1.67 1.34 5.83
N GLU A 107 -1.86 1.00 4.57
CA GLU A 107 -1.11 -0.03 3.87
C GLU A 107 -0.54 0.56 2.58
N VAL A 108 0.76 0.35 2.38
CA VAL A 108 1.47 0.74 1.17
C VAL A 108 1.73 -0.52 0.35
N TYR A 109 1.35 -0.45 -0.92
CA TYR A 109 1.62 -1.46 -1.93
C TYR A 109 2.51 -0.88 -3.01
N VAL A 110 3.47 -1.69 -3.44
CA VAL A 110 4.45 -1.33 -4.47
C VAL A 110 4.48 -2.44 -5.51
N ASP A 111 4.35 -2.07 -6.78
CA ASP A 111 4.36 -2.97 -7.94
C ASP A 111 5.06 -2.29 -9.13
N GLY A 112 6.24 -2.77 -9.50
CA GLY A 112 7.16 -2.02 -10.34
C GLY A 112 7.44 -0.62 -9.76
N LYS A 113 7.24 0.37 -10.63
CA LYS A 113 7.23 1.81 -10.28
C LYS A 113 5.94 2.29 -9.62
N ARG A 114 4.85 1.52 -9.61
CA ARG A 114 3.56 1.95 -9.06
C ARG A 114 3.58 1.87 -7.54
N VAL A 115 3.08 2.92 -6.88
CA VAL A 115 2.92 3.02 -5.43
C VAL A 115 1.46 3.36 -5.11
N VAL A 116 0.84 2.53 -4.28
CA VAL A 116 -0.53 2.72 -3.81
C VAL A 116 -0.52 2.83 -2.29
N LEU A 117 -1.07 3.92 -1.76
CA LEU A 117 -1.40 4.05 -0.34
C LEU A 117 -2.91 3.87 -0.18
N ALA A 118 -3.30 2.87 0.59
CA ALA A 118 -4.70 2.67 0.95
C ALA A 118 -4.91 2.74 2.46
N TYR A 119 -6.11 3.16 2.86
CA TYR A 119 -6.59 3.02 4.23
C TYR A 119 -7.58 1.85 4.28
N VAL A 120 -7.21 0.80 4.99
CA VAL A 120 -7.87 -0.49 4.99
C VAL A 120 -8.56 -0.74 6.33
N LYS A 121 -9.84 -1.08 6.28
CA LYS A 121 -10.63 -1.55 7.43
C LYS A 121 -11.03 -3.01 7.21
N LEU A 122 -10.83 -3.82 8.24
CA LEU A 122 -11.18 -5.23 8.23
C LEU A 122 -12.35 -5.44 9.20
N CYS A 123 -13.51 -5.81 8.67
CA CYS A 123 -14.63 -6.29 9.47
C CYS A 123 -14.73 -7.81 9.37
N ASN A 124 -14.93 -8.48 10.50
CA ASN A 124 -15.03 -9.94 10.55
C ASN A 124 -16.28 -10.39 11.32
N PRO A 125 -17.33 -10.86 10.66
CA PRO A 125 -18.57 -11.27 11.33
C PRO A 125 -18.37 -12.51 12.21
N LYS A 126 -17.31 -13.30 11.97
CA LYS A 126 -16.95 -14.43 12.86
C LYS A 126 -16.49 -13.99 14.25
N ARG A 127 -16.19 -12.70 14.43
CA ARG A 127 -15.90 -12.08 15.73
C ARG A 127 -17.15 -11.47 16.38
N GLY A 128 -18.32 -11.61 15.76
CA GLY A 128 -19.58 -11.04 16.26
C GLY A 128 -19.86 -9.62 15.77
N TYR A 129 -19.02 -9.04 14.91
CA TYR A 129 -19.20 -7.68 14.39
C TYR A 129 -20.30 -7.58 13.35
N ASP A 130 -21.07 -6.48 13.38
CA ASP A 130 -22.01 -6.15 12.31
C ASP A 130 -21.29 -5.54 11.10
N CYS A 131 -20.91 -6.40 10.17
CA CYS A 131 -20.24 -5.99 8.93
C CYS A 131 -21.20 -5.54 7.81
N SER A 132 -22.48 -5.31 8.11
CA SER A 132 -23.38 -4.69 7.14
C SER A 132 -22.96 -3.24 6.85
N ILE A 133 -23.25 -2.78 5.64
CA ILE A 133 -22.84 -1.45 5.16
C ILE A 133 -23.90 -0.44 5.62
N LYS A 134 -23.46 0.71 6.15
CA LYS A 134 -24.36 1.82 6.53
C LYS A 134 -25.10 2.35 5.29
N GLU A 135 -26.34 2.83 5.48
CA GLU A 135 -27.10 3.43 4.38
C GLU A 135 -26.35 4.66 3.85
N ASN A 136 -26.22 4.76 2.52
CA ASN A 136 -25.46 5.83 1.86
C ASN A 136 -24.00 5.97 2.36
N ALA A 137 -23.38 4.87 2.84
CA ALA A 137 -22.02 4.89 3.40
C ALA A 137 -20.94 5.38 2.42
N ASP A 138 -21.13 5.18 1.12
CA ASP A 138 -20.18 5.58 0.09
C ASP A 138 -20.89 6.24 -1.10
N PRO A 139 -21.30 7.50 -0.97
CA PRO A 139 -22.05 8.21 -2.02
C PRO A 139 -21.18 8.52 -3.25
N HIS A 140 -19.86 8.40 -3.14
CA HIS A 140 -18.90 8.72 -4.20
C HIS A 140 -18.33 7.48 -4.89
N GLY A 141 -18.60 6.27 -4.39
CA GLY A 141 -18.04 5.03 -4.93
C GLY A 141 -16.53 4.90 -4.72
N TRP A 142 -15.98 5.47 -3.64
CA TRP A 142 -14.54 5.42 -3.34
C TRP A 142 -14.09 4.15 -2.64
N VAL A 143 -15.03 3.42 -2.04
CA VAL A 143 -14.73 2.24 -1.25
C VAL A 143 -14.57 1.04 -2.17
N VAL A 144 -13.39 0.43 -2.12
CA VAL A 144 -12.97 -0.66 -3.00
C VAL A 144 -12.39 -1.83 -2.19
N PRO A 145 -12.36 -3.04 -2.76
CA PRO A 145 -11.48 -4.08 -2.25
C PRO A 145 -10.02 -3.61 -2.31
N PRO A 146 -9.17 -3.92 -1.32
CA PRO A 146 -7.74 -3.61 -1.39
C PRO A 146 -7.14 -4.20 -2.67
N PRO A 147 -6.38 -3.44 -3.47
CA PRO A 147 -5.97 -3.84 -4.82
C PRO A 147 -5.06 -5.08 -4.85
N TRP A 148 -4.40 -5.37 -3.72
CA TRP A 148 -3.58 -6.56 -3.51
C TRP A 148 -4.33 -7.77 -2.94
N SER A 149 -5.59 -7.61 -2.54
CA SER A 149 -6.35 -8.66 -1.88
C SER A 149 -6.73 -9.76 -2.87
N LYS A 150 -6.04 -10.90 -2.80
CA LYS A 150 -6.34 -12.09 -3.64
C LYS A 150 -7.68 -12.75 -3.33
N THR A 151 -8.26 -12.45 -2.17
CA THR A 151 -9.53 -13.04 -1.73
C THR A 151 -10.67 -12.04 -1.74
N GLY A 152 -10.40 -10.77 -2.11
CA GLY A 152 -11.36 -9.67 -1.97
C GLY A 152 -11.77 -9.38 -0.53
N LYS A 153 -11.09 -9.99 0.46
CA LYS A 153 -11.38 -9.78 1.87
C LYS A 153 -10.68 -8.51 2.33
N GLY A 154 -11.45 -7.61 2.91
CA GLY A 154 -11.04 -6.29 3.34
C GLY A 154 -11.67 -5.20 2.49
N THR A 155 -11.76 -4.01 3.07
CA THR A 155 -12.42 -2.86 2.46
C THR A 155 -11.52 -1.67 2.65
N ALA A 156 -11.30 -0.90 1.59
CA ALA A 156 -10.31 0.14 1.57
C ALA A 156 -10.79 1.37 0.80
N VAL A 157 -10.13 2.47 1.07
CA VAL A 157 -10.13 3.65 0.20
C VAL A 157 -8.71 3.92 -0.28
N ILE A 158 -8.56 4.25 -1.56
CA ILE A 158 -7.25 4.60 -2.12
C ILE A 158 -7.00 6.08 -1.85
N LEU A 159 -5.95 6.35 -1.07
CA LEU A 159 -5.55 7.71 -0.69
C LEU A 159 -4.56 8.30 -1.70
N TYR A 160 -3.74 7.45 -2.31
CA TYR A 160 -2.76 7.83 -3.32
C TYR A 160 -2.49 6.64 -4.26
N ASP A 161 -2.34 6.93 -5.54
CA ASP A 161 -1.97 5.98 -6.60
C ASP A 161 -1.07 6.73 -7.59
N GLY A 162 0.22 6.45 -7.52
CA GLY A 162 1.23 7.19 -8.28
C GLY A 162 2.33 6.29 -8.79
N TYR A 163 3.26 6.89 -9.53
CA TYR A 163 4.37 6.19 -10.18
C TYR A 163 5.68 6.88 -9.81
N GLY A 164 6.63 6.09 -9.30
CA GLY A 164 8.00 6.55 -9.09
C GLY A 164 8.76 6.73 -10.41
N GLU A 165 9.81 7.54 -10.34
CA GLU A 165 10.85 7.63 -11.34
C GLU A 165 11.62 6.32 -11.38
N GLU A 166 12.06 5.90 -12.58
CA GLU A 166 12.80 4.65 -12.81
C GLU A 166 14.23 4.97 -13.25
N SER A 167 15.20 4.22 -12.74
CA SER A 167 16.62 4.36 -13.06
C SER A 167 17.30 3.00 -13.16
N ASP A 168 18.30 2.90 -14.05
CA ASP A 168 19.20 1.74 -14.16
C ASP A 168 20.35 1.77 -13.14
N LYS A 169 20.38 2.80 -12.29
CA LYS A 169 21.35 2.99 -11.21
C LYS A 169 20.62 3.44 -9.95
N PRO A 170 21.14 3.13 -8.74
CA PRO A 170 20.62 3.72 -7.51
C PRO A 170 20.53 5.23 -7.64
N PHE A 171 19.51 5.83 -7.06
CA PHE A 171 19.41 7.29 -7.02
C PHE A 171 20.48 7.76 -6.02
N SER A 172 21.67 8.11 -6.51
CA SER A 172 22.79 8.44 -5.63
C SER A 172 22.50 9.72 -4.82
N GLU A 173 22.64 9.55 -3.50
CA GLU A 173 22.67 10.51 -2.39
C GLU A 173 21.33 10.97 -1.78
N SER A 174 20.90 10.32 -0.68
CA SER A 174 21.08 10.85 0.69
C SER A 174 20.24 10.09 1.75
N TYR A 175 20.92 9.41 2.68
CA TYR A 175 20.60 9.42 4.13
C TYR A 175 21.91 9.37 4.91
#